data_AF-A0A1Y1Z3S2-F1
#
_entry.id   AF-A0A1Y1Z3S2-F1
#
_cell.length_a   1.000
_cell.length_b   1.000
_cell.length_c   1.000
_cell.angle_alpha   90.00
_cell.angle_beta   90.00
_cell.angle_gamma   90.00
#
_symmetry.space_group_name_H-M   'P 1'
#
loop_
_entity.id
_entity.type
_entity.pdbx_description
1 polymer ?
#
loop_
_entity_poly.entity_id
_entity_poly.type
_entity_poly.pdbx_seq_one_letter_code
_entity_poly.pdbx_strand_id
1 'polypeptide(L)'
;DGFANPTLSQLSEVLAGKFRSRYDKLEIVDCRFPYEYEGGHIEGAVNLNTKEELEKYFFVNISTGTRTVVIFHCEFSAHRGPRMALHLRSKDRELNSENYPSLYFPEIYIVEGGYRKFYEEYGHFCVPQDYIEMSDAKFTHECEVLMNR
;
A
#
# COMPACT_ATOMS: atom_id res chain seq x y z
N ASP A 1 -3.51 -17.37 -5.08
CA ASP A 1 -3.88 -16.19 -5.88
C ASP A 1 -2.71 -15.23 -5.92
N GLY A 2 -1.95 -15.22 -7.01
CA GLY A 2 -0.83 -14.28 -7.17
C GLY A 2 -1.36 -12.90 -7.51
N PHE A 3 -0.93 -11.87 -6.78
CA PHE A 3 -1.19 -10.49 -7.18
C PHE A 3 -0.35 -10.15 -8.42
N ALA A 4 -0.88 -9.28 -9.27
CA ALA A 4 -0.07 -8.66 -10.30
C ALA A 4 0.87 -7.64 -9.62
N ASN A 5 2.14 -7.64 -10.03
CA ASN A 5 3.16 -6.75 -9.48
C ASN A 5 3.52 -5.69 -10.54
N PRO A 6 3.01 -4.46 -10.45
CA PRO A 6 3.42 -3.40 -11.36
C PRO A 6 4.89 -3.07 -11.13
N THR A 7 5.57 -2.75 -12.23
CA THR A 7 6.91 -2.17 -12.22
C THR A 7 6.88 -0.77 -11.60
N LEU A 8 8.03 -0.29 -11.13
CA LEU A 8 8.18 1.07 -10.60
C LEU A 8 7.80 2.14 -11.63
N SER A 9 8.14 1.91 -12.91
CA SER A 9 7.75 2.78 -14.02
C SER A 9 6.23 2.83 -14.19
N GLN A 10 5.52 1.72 -14.06
CA GLN A 10 4.06 1.74 -14.13
C GLN A 10 3.43 2.53 -12.98
N LEU A 11 4.00 2.43 -11.77
CA LEU A 11 3.54 3.25 -10.64
C LEU A 11 3.76 4.74 -10.90
N SER A 12 4.93 5.15 -11.41
CA SER A 12 5.19 6.55 -11.73
C SER A 12 4.27 7.07 -12.84
N GLU A 13 3.91 6.25 -13.81
CA GLU A 13 2.91 6.59 -14.83
C GLU A 13 1.49 6.76 -14.27
N VAL A 14 1.11 5.93 -13.29
CA VAL A 14 -0.14 6.07 -12.54
C VAL A 14 -0.17 7.40 -11.79
N LEU A 15 0.92 7.75 -11.08
CA LEU A 15 1.07 9.01 -10.34
C LEU A 15 1.07 10.23 -11.25
N ALA A 16 1.72 10.14 -12.41
CA ALA A 16 1.67 11.14 -13.48
C ALA A 16 0.28 11.28 -14.13
N GLY A 17 -0.69 10.47 -13.73
CA GLY A 17 -2.07 10.55 -14.17
C GLY A 17 -2.35 9.93 -15.54
N LYS A 18 -1.42 9.17 -16.13
CA LYS A 18 -1.59 8.55 -17.46
C LYS A 18 -2.80 7.61 -17.54
N PHE A 19 -3.25 7.06 -16.40
CA PHE A 19 -4.32 6.08 -16.31
C PHE A 19 -5.60 6.60 -15.64
N ARG A 20 -5.77 7.90 -15.41
CA ARG A 20 -6.91 8.49 -14.67
C ARG A 20 -8.30 8.10 -15.21
N SER A 21 -8.44 7.71 -16.48
CA SER A 21 -9.72 7.27 -17.05
C SER A 21 -10.08 5.82 -16.73
N ARG A 22 -9.12 5.03 -16.24
CA ARG A 22 -9.25 3.57 -16.01
C ARG A 22 -9.83 3.24 -14.64
N TYR A 23 -9.68 4.13 -13.66
CA TYR A 23 -10.15 3.98 -12.30
C TYR A 23 -10.80 5.29 -11.82
N ASP A 24 -11.67 5.17 -10.82
CA ASP A 24 -12.33 6.32 -10.20
C ASP A 24 -11.60 6.72 -8.90
N LYS A 25 -10.94 5.75 -8.25
CA LYS A 25 -10.17 5.94 -7.02
C LYS A 25 -8.86 5.17 -7.06
N LEU A 26 -7.79 5.80 -6.58
CA LEU A 26 -6.48 5.18 -6.38
C LEU A 26 -6.15 5.23 -4.89
N GLU A 27 -5.76 4.09 -4.33
CA GLU A 27 -5.34 3.95 -2.94
C GLU A 27 -3.92 3.38 -2.93
N ILE A 28 -2.94 4.18 -2.51
CA ILE A 28 -1.56 3.71 -2.31
C ILE A 28 -1.38 3.46 -0.82
N VAL A 29 -1.18 2.20 -0.45
CA VAL A 29 -1.08 1.76 0.94
C VAL A 29 0.38 1.50 1.28
N ASP A 30 0.95 2.38 2.11
CA ASP A 30 2.27 2.20 2.69
C ASP A 30 2.15 1.37 3.98
N CYS A 31 2.65 0.14 3.93
CA CYS A 31 2.62 -0.80 5.05
C CYS A 31 3.82 -0.69 6.00
N ARG A 32 4.67 0.34 5.83
CA ARG A 32 5.81 0.58 6.72
C ARG A 32 5.37 1.12 8.07
N PHE A 33 6.31 1.19 9.02
CA PHE A 33 6.04 1.84 10.30
C PHE A 33 5.87 3.36 10.13
N PRO A 34 5.19 4.03 11.08
CA PRO A 34 4.89 5.45 10.97
C PRO A 34 6.17 6.29 10.81
N TYR A 35 7.23 6.02 11.57
CA TYR A 35 8.49 6.76 11.42
C TYR A 35 9.14 6.62 10.03
N GLU A 36 9.02 5.45 9.39
CA GLU A 36 9.52 5.24 8.01
C GLU A 36 8.70 6.06 7.01
N TYR A 37 7.37 6.13 7.22
CA TYR A 37 6.44 6.89 6.38
C TYR A 37 6.62 8.40 6.54
N GLU A 38 6.69 8.90 7.78
CA GLU A 38 6.92 10.32 8.09
C GLU A 38 8.29 10.79 7.60
N GLY A 39 9.26 9.87 7.59
CA GLY A 39 10.59 10.08 7.01
C GLY A 39 10.62 10.19 5.47
N GLY A 40 9.49 10.01 4.79
CA GLY A 40 9.37 10.07 3.35
C GLY A 40 8.50 8.94 2.82
N HIS A 41 7.46 9.28 2.07
CA HIS A 41 6.52 8.35 1.46
C HIS A 41 6.11 8.81 0.06
N ILE A 42 5.48 7.92 -0.71
CA ILE A 42 4.94 8.26 -2.03
C ILE A 42 3.80 9.27 -1.87
N GLU A 43 3.79 10.34 -2.65
CA GLU A 43 2.76 11.37 -2.58
C GLU A 43 1.35 10.77 -2.74
N GLY A 44 0.47 11.10 -1.79
CA GLY A 44 -0.90 10.60 -1.73
C GLY A 44 -1.05 9.19 -1.17
N ALA A 45 0.03 8.56 -0.69
CA ALA A 45 -0.07 7.31 0.05
C ALA A 45 -0.75 7.51 1.41
N VAL A 46 -1.37 6.44 1.91
CA VAL A 46 -1.88 6.34 3.28
C VAL A 46 -1.08 5.29 4.04
N ASN A 47 -0.65 5.63 5.26
CA ASN A 47 0.04 4.67 6.12
C ASN A 47 -0.96 3.77 6.86
N LEU A 48 -0.96 2.48 6.53
CA LEU A 48 -1.78 1.45 7.19
C LEU A 48 -0.87 0.29 7.54
N ASN A 49 -0.39 0.23 8.78
CA ASN A 49 0.62 -0.74 9.21
C ASN A 49 0.03 -1.92 10.01
N THR A 50 -1.24 -1.86 10.40
CA THR A 50 -1.98 -2.94 11.06
C THR A 50 -3.17 -3.43 10.25
N LYS A 51 -3.57 -4.68 10.47
CA LYS A 51 -4.74 -5.28 9.81
C LYS A 51 -6.03 -4.59 10.21
N GLU A 52 -6.11 -4.18 11.47
CA GLU A 52 -7.27 -3.51 12.07
C GLU A 52 -7.50 -2.14 11.43
N GLU A 53 -6.42 -1.36 11.22
CA GLU A 53 -6.50 -0.07 10.50
C GLU A 53 -6.87 -0.27 9.04
N LEU A 54 -6.31 -1.29 8.39
CA LEU A 54 -6.66 -1.64 7.01
C LEU A 54 -8.15 -1.95 6.88
N GLU A 55 -8.68 -2.80 7.75
CA GLU A 55 -10.10 -3.15 7.73
C GLU A 55 -10.98 -1.93 8.01
N LYS A 56 -10.60 -1.11 8.98
CA LYS A 56 -11.32 0.12 9.30
C LYS A 56 -11.35 1.08 8.12
N TYR A 57 -10.24 1.22 7.41
CA TYR A 57 -10.12 2.12 6.25
C TYR A 57 -10.94 1.64 5.06
N PHE A 58 -10.88 0.35 4.73
CA PHE A 58 -11.49 -0.19 3.50
C PHE A 58 -12.94 -0.67 3.67
N PHE A 59 -13.34 -1.16 4.86
CA PHE A 59 -14.61 -1.87 5.02
C PHE A 59 -15.65 -1.18 5.92
N VAL A 60 -15.32 -0.10 6.63
CA VAL A 60 -16.33 0.61 7.45
C VAL A 60 -17.33 1.38 6.59
N ASN A 61 -16.87 2.00 5.50
CA ASN A 61 -17.72 2.76 4.56
C ASN A 61 -17.40 2.34 3.12
N ILE A 62 -17.82 1.14 2.73
CA ILE A 62 -17.55 0.59 1.41
C ILE A 62 -18.26 1.43 0.35
N SER A 63 -17.50 2.03 -0.56
CA SER A 63 -18.03 2.72 -1.73
C SER A 63 -18.30 1.72 -2.86
N THR A 64 -19.53 1.25 -2.97
CA THR A 64 -19.93 0.33 -4.04
C THR A 64 -20.01 1.06 -5.39
N GLY A 65 -19.75 0.35 -6.49
CA GLY A 65 -19.81 0.91 -7.85
C GLY A 65 -18.64 1.82 -8.26
N THR A 66 -17.64 2.01 -7.39
CA THR A 66 -16.43 2.79 -7.68
C THR A 66 -15.30 1.86 -8.17
N ARG A 67 -14.67 2.14 -9.30
CA ARG A 67 -13.48 1.40 -9.77
C ARG A 67 -12.27 1.83 -8.95
N THR A 68 -12.01 1.13 -7.85
CA THR A 68 -10.90 1.41 -6.94
C THR A 68 -9.71 0.53 -7.27
N VAL A 69 -8.56 1.14 -7.52
CA VAL A 69 -7.26 0.45 -7.64
C VAL A 69 -6.52 0.60 -6.31
N VAL A 70 -6.09 -0.52 -5.74
CA VAL A 70 -5.32 -0.53 -4.48
C VAL A 70 -3.91 -1.05 -4.75
N ILE A 71 -2.92 -0.25 -4.38
CA ILE A 71 -1.51 -0.54 -4.57
C ILE A 71 -0.83 -0.63 -3.21
N PHE A 72 -0.28 -1.79 -2.88
CA PHE A 72 0.46 -2.01 -1.64
C PHE A 72 1.97 -1.90 -1.87
N HIS A 73 2.67 -1.32 -0.90
CA HIS A 73 4.12 -1.46 -0.79
C HIS A 73 4.58 -1.48 0.66
N CYS A 74 5.84 -1.84 0.88
CA CYS A 74 6.54 -1.51 2.11
C CYS A 74 7.93 -0.98 1.77
N GLU A 75 8.95 -1.22 2.60
CA GLU A 75 10.33 -0.79 2.30
C GLU A 75 10.90 -1.51 1.06
N PHE A 76 10.84 -2.86 1.06
CA PHE A 76 11.29 -3.72 -0.03
C PHE A 76 10.15 -4.48 -0.73
N SER A 77 8.91 -4.32 -0.24
CA SER A 77 7.72 -5.09 -0.64
C SER A 77 7.84 -6.63 -0.56
N ALA A 78 8.74 -7.16 0.27
CA ALA A 78 8.96 -8.60 0.39
C ALA A 78 8.05 -9.30 1.42
N HIS A 79 7.62 -8.59 2.46
CA HIS A 79 6.89 -9.20 3.59
C HIS A 79 5.62 -8.43 3.98
N ARG A 80 5.78 -7.18 4.45
CA ARG A 80 4.67 -6.37 5.00
C ARG A 80 3.60 -6.08 3.93
N GLY A 81 4.01 -5.56 2.77
CA GLY A 81 3.09 -5.28 1.64
C GLY A 81 2.28 -6.51 1.19
N PRO A 82 2.92 -7.63 0.82
CA PRO A 82 2.20 -8.84 0.42
C PRO A 82 1.25 -9.40 1.49
N ARG A 83 1.66 -9.37 2.77
CA ARG A 83 0.82 -9.83 3.88
C ARG A 83 -0.46 -8.99 4.03
N MET A 84 -0.34 -7.67 3.88
CA MET A 84 -1.48 -6.75 3.97
C MET A 84 -2.41 -6.88 2.76
N ALA A 85 -1.86 -7.01 1.56
CA ALA A 85 -2.64 -7.26 0.34
C ALA A 85 -3.44 -8.58 0.42
N LEU A 86 -2.80 -9.67 0.88
CA LEU A 86 -3.47 -10.95 1.14
C LEU A 86 -4.59 -10.81 2.17
N HIS A 87 -4.34 -10.07 3.26
CA HIS A 87 -5.35 -9.84 4.29
C HIS A 87 -6.57 -9.08 3.74
N LEU A 88 -6.36 -8.00 2.98
CA LEU A 88 -7.44 -7.26 2.32
C LEU A 88 -8.28 -8.18 1.43
N ARG A 89 -7.64 -8.96 0.57
CA ARG A 89 -8.33 -9.90 -0.33
C ARG A 89 -9.11 -10.97 0.43
N SER A 90 -8.52 -11.52 1.49
CA SER A 90 -9.19 -12.53 2.33
C SER A 90 -10.46 -11.96 2.96
N LYS A 91 -10.37 -10.75 3.52
CA LYS A 91 -11.52 -10.11 4.17
C LYS A 91 -12.60 -9.72 3.16
N ASP A 92 -12.22 -9.22 1.99
CA ASP A 92 -13.15 -8.93 0.90
C ASP A 92 -13.90 -10.20 0.45
N ARG A 93 -13.21 -11.33 0.33
CA ARG A 93 -13.82 -12.63 0.01
C ARG A 93 -14.74 -13.14 1.11
N GLU A 94 -14.39 -12.96 2.38
CA GLU A 94 -15.24 -13.30 3.51
C GLU A 94 -16.57 -12.54 3.46
N LEU A 95 -16.49 -11.22 3.25
CA LEU A 95 -17.65 -10.33 3.14
C LEU A 95 -18.51 -10.59 1.89
N ASN A 96 -17.91 -11.13 0.83
CA ASN A 96 -18.60 -11.49 -0.42
C ASN A 96 -18.84 -13.01 -0.57
N SER A 97 -18.78 -13.78 0.52
CA SER A 97 -18.91 -15.24 0.48
C SER A 97 -20.23 -15.73 -0.15
N GLU A 98 -21.34 -15.03 0.11
CA GLU A 98 -22.65 -15.33 -0.48
C GLU A 98 -22.81 -14.81 -1.93
N ASN A 99 -21.94 -13.91 -2.38
CA ASN A 99 -22.02 -13.23 -3.68
C ASN A 99 -20.86 -13.58 -4.61
N TYR A 100 -20.24 -14.75 -4.42
CA TYR A 100 -19.12 -15.20 -5.25
C TYR A 100 -19.48 -15.17 -6.75
N PRO A 101 -18.62 -14.65 -7.65
CA PRO A 101 -17.21 -14.25 -7.46
C PRO A 101 -16.97 -12.76 -7.16
N SER A 102 -17.97 -12.02 -6.67
CA SER A 102 -17.88 -10.57 -6.45
C SER A 102 -16.77 -10.16 -5.46
N LEU A 103 -16.21 -8.97 -5.66
CA LEU A 103 -15.22 -8.31 -4.81
C LEU A 103 -15.52 -6.82 -4.76
N TYR A 104 -15.24 -6.19 -3.61
CA TYR A 104 -15.21 -4.73 -3.51
C TYR A 104 -13.92 -4.16 -4.12
N PHE A 105 -12.80 -4.86 -3.97
CA PHE A 105 -11.47 -4.46 -4.42
C PHE A 105 -10.87 -5.54 -5.35
N PRO A 106 -11.37 -5.66 -6.59
CA PRO A 106 -10.84 -6.62 -7.56
C PRO A 106 -9.40 -6.29 -7.99
N GLU A 107 -9.07 -4.99 -8.08
CA GLU A 107 -7.81 -4.45 -8.58
C GLU A 107 -6.81 -4.20 -7.42
N ILE A 108 -6.12 -5.26 -6.97
CA ILE A 108 -5.08 -5.19 -5.92
C ILE A 108 -3.71 -5.53 -6.53
N TYR A 109 -2.74 -4.67 -6.26
CA TYR A 109 -1.38 -4.76 -6.78
C TYR A 109 -0.33 -4.61 -5.68
N ILE A 110 0.86 -5.18 -5.89
CA ILE A 110 2.02 -5.01 -4.99
C ILE A 110 3.20 -4.47 -5.77
N VAL A 111 3.75 -3.32 -5.36
CA VAL A 111 4.88 -2.69 -6.04
C VAL A 111 6.16 -3.43 -5.69
N GLU A 112 6.78 -4.06 -6.68
CA GLU A 112 8.05 -4.77 -6.47
C GLU A 112 9.19 -3.78 -6.16
N GLY A 113 10.07 -4.14 -5.23
CA GLY A 113 11.19 -3.28 -4.82
C GLY A 113 10.84 -2.24 -3.76
N GLY A 114 9.55 -2.02 -3.50
CA GLY A 114 9.05 -1.16 -2.43
C GLY A 114 9.47 0.30 -2.53
N TYR A 115 9.33 1.00 -1.41
CA TYR A 115 9.64 2.42 -1.30
C TYR A 115 11.12 2.71 -1.59
N ARG A 116 12.03 1.83 -1.16
CA ARG A 116 13.47 2.05 -1.35
C ARG A 116 13.83 2.26 -2.81
N LYS A 117 13.48 1.30 -3.68
CA LYS A 117 13.79 1.42 -5.11
C LYS A 117 12.97 2.52 -5.78
N PHE A 118 11.72 2.70 -5.35
CA PHE A 118 10.88 3.78 -5.89
C PHE A 118 11.49 5.15 -5.60
N TYR A 119 11.99 5.39 -4.39
CA TYR A 119 12.66 6.63 -4.02
C TYR A 119 13.96 6.85 -4.80
N GLU A 120 14.78 5.80 -4.96
CA GLU A 120 16.03 5.84 -5.75
C GLU A 120 15.78 6.30 -7.20
N GLU A 121 14.69 5.85 -7.85
CA GLU A 121 14.40 6.15 -9.26
C GLU A 121 13.44 7.35 -9.47
N TYR A 122 12.49 7.54 -8.56
CA TYR A 122 11.34 8.42 -8.70
C TYR A 122 11.09 9.31 -7.47
N GLY A 123 12.12 9.61 -6.68
CA GLY A 123 12.01 10.38 -5.43
C GLY A 123 11.34 11.76 -5.53
N HIS A 124 11.21 12.32 -6.73
CA HIS A 124 10.42 13.55 -6.96
C HIS A 124 8.91 13.37 -6.75
N PHE A 125 8.41 12.14 -6.74
CA PHE A 125 7.03 11.79 -6.33
C PHE A 125 6.92 11.48 -4.84
N CYS A 126 7.97 11.70 -4.04
CA CYS A 126 7.97 11.42 -2.61
C CYS A 126 7.91 12.69 -1.75
N VAL A 127 7.27 12.59 -0.60
CA VAL A 127 7.08 13.68 0.37
C VAL A 127 7.25 13.17 1.81
N PRO A 128 8.11 13.80 2.64
CA PRO A 128 9.27 14.57 2.20
C PRO A 128 10.15 13.77 1.21
N GLN A 129 10.99 14.45 0.43
CA GLN A 129 11.96 13.81 -0.47
C GLN A 129 13.13 13.26 0.34
N ASP A 130 12.85 12.24 1.15
CA ASP A 130 13.81 11.56 2.01
C ASP A 130 13.42 10.08 2.15
N TYR A 131 14.28 9.30 2.78
CA TYR A 131 14.07 7.88 3.04
C TYR A 131 14.68 7.49 4.39
N ILE A 132 13.81 7.12 5.33
CA ILE A 132 14.18 6.50 6.60
C ILE A 132 14.01 4.98 6.48
N GLU A 133 15.09 4.25 6.74
CA GLU A 133 15.08 2.79 6.80
C GLU A 133 14.44 2.29 8.10
N MET A 134 13.88 1.08 8.06
CA MET A 134 13.37 0.40 9.25
C MET A 134 14.46 0.17 10.32
N SER A 135 15.72 0.08 9.90
CA SER A 135 16.89 -0.12 10.77
C SER A 135 17.59 1.18 11.19
N ASP A 136 17.01 2.35 10.92
CA ASP A 136 17.64 3.63 11.29
C ASP A 136 17.91 3.69 12.80
N ALA A 137 19.17 4.00 13.15
CA ALA A 137 19.65 4.00 14.52
C ALA A 137 18.84 4.93 15.44
N LYS A 138 18.29 6.03 14.90
CA LYS A 138 17.47 6.99 15.66
C LYS A 138 16.12 6.41 16.10
N PHE A 139 15.64 5.38 15.42
CA PHE A 139 14.30 4.80 15.62
C PHE A 139 14.32 3.38 16.17
N THR A 140 15.47 2.90 16.64
CA THR A 140 15.64 1.54 17.20
C THR A 140 14.60 1.20 18.26
N HIS A 141 14.40 2.08 19.26
CA HIS A 141 13.40 1.87 20.31
C HIS A 141 11.95 1.83 19.78
N GLU A 142 11.60 2.74 18.87
CA GLU A 142 10.26 2.78 18.28
C GLU A 142 9.99 1.54 17.43
N CYS A 143 10.98 1.11 16.65
CA CYS A 143 10.95 -0.12 15.86
C CYS A 143 10.68 -1.35 16.74
N GLU A 144 11.41 -1.48 17.86
CA GLU A 144 11.18 -2.56 18.85
C GLU A 144 9.77 -2.53 19.42
N VAL A 145 9.25 -1.37 19.81
CA VAL A 145 7.89 -1.24 20.34
C VAL A 145 6.85 -1.65 19.29
N LEU A 146 7.01 -1.21 18.04
CA LEU A 146 6.08 -1.50 16.95
C LEU A 146 6.13 -2.95 16.47
N MET A 147 7.29 -3.61 16.53
CA MET A 147 7.40 -5.05 16.23
C MET A 147 6.67 -5.94 17.25
N ASN A 148 6.50 -5.46 18.48
CA ASN A 148 5.90 -6.22 19.59
C ASN A 148 4.39 -5.97 19.78
N ARG A 149 3.78 -5.16 18.90
CA ARG A 149 2.32 -4.93 18.87
C ARG A 149 1.64 -5.96 17.96
#